data_AF-A0A3M7IKE1-F1
#
_entry.id   AF-A0A3M7IKE1-F1
#
_cell.length_a   1.000
_cell.length_b   1.000
_cell.length_c   1.000
_cell.angle_alpha   90.00
_cell.angle_beta   90.00
_cell.angle_gamma   90.00
#
_symmetry.space_group_name_H-M   'P 1'
#
loop_
_entity.id
_entity.type
_entity.pdbx_description
1 polymer ?
#
loop_
_entity_poly.entity_id
_entity_poly.type
_entity_poly.pdbx_seq_one_letter_code
_entity_poly.pdbx_strand_id
1 'polypeptide(L)'
;MAIKSHITVHPITPPKGCNIDFGAEICGADLENVSEEDFAVIRRALYENQVIIFKGQQDLSPKAQYELTRLFDPTVQAYGHGKTVDSKKSILHPDLKTIPHQPQVQVIGNGPVTSFEGLKDIVLKHPHHKTFHRDAIPPAEDRETTRFYRWHIDAALYDLNPPRVTSLMAVQVPKTEYQNLRYDDGTGETLRVPRGSTAFVSSYRMYDLLSPADKEFARTTRVQYAPHP
;
A
#
# COMPACT_ATOMS: atom_id res chain seq x y z
N MET A 1 -9.65 36.77 2.00
CA MET A 1 -10.07 35.91 3.13
C MET A 1 -9.50 34.53 2.83
N ALA A 2 -8.69 33.95 3.72
CA ALA A 2 -8.19 32.59 3.50
C ALA A 2 -9.40 31.64 3.52
N ILE A 3 -9.65 30.96 2.40
CA ILE A 3 -10.73 29.98 2.30
C ILE A 3 -10.31 28.82 3.20
N LYS A 4 -11.09 28.57 4.25
CA LYS A 4 -10.84 27.44 5.16
C LYS A 4 -11.21 26.16 4.43
N SER A 5 -10.32 25.17 4.43
CA SER A 5 -10.59 23.84 3.87
C SER A 5 -11.91 23.27 4.42
N HIS A 6 -12.70 22.66 3.53
CA HIS A 6 -13.94 21.96 3.87
C HIS A 6 -13.72 20.48 4.21
N ILE A 7 -12.47 20.01 4.14
CA ILE A 7 -12.11 18.63 4.43
C ILE A 7 -12.37 18.32 5.91
N THR A 8 -12.93 17.14 6.15
CA THR A 8 -13.07 16.57 7.50
C THR A 8 -12.29 15.28 7.63
N VAL A 9 -11.76 15.01 8.82
CA VAL A 9 -10.92 13.85 9.13
C VAL A 9 -11.59 13.05 10.24
N HIS A 10 -11.85 11.78 9.99
CA HIS A 10 -12.56 10.88 10.89
C HIS A 10 -11.69 9.67 11.21
N PRO A 11 -11.11 9.56 12.42
CA PRO A 11 -10.33 8.39 12.81
C PRO A 11 -11.12 7.09 12.62
N ILE A 12 -10.46 6.04 12.15
CA ILE A 12 -11.08 4.73 11.96
C ILE A 12 -11.43 4.17 13.34
N THR A 13 -12.70 3.81 13.53
CA THR A 13 -13.12 3.14 14.76
C THR A 13 -12.70 1.67 14.70
N PRO A 14 -11.83 1.21 15.61
CA PRO A 14 -11.40 -0.19 15.61
C PRO A 14 -12.55 -1.11 16.04
N PRO A 15 -12.54 -2.40 15.62
CA PRO A 15 -13.46 -3.39 16.15
C PRO A 15 -13.35 -3.51 17.68
N LYS A 16 -14.45 -3.89 18.33
CA LYS A 16 -14.49 -4.02 19.80
C LYS A 16 -13.41 -5.01 20.28
N GLY A 17 -12.56 -4.56 21.21
CA GLY A 17 -11.46 -5.35 21.77
C GLY A 17 -10.14 -5.26 20.99
N CYS A 18 -10.10 -4.53 19.87
CA CYS A 18 -8.86 -4.24 19.16
C CYS A 18 -8.21 -2.96 19.71
N ASN A 19 -6.89 -2.99 19.87
CA ASN A 19 -6.08 -1.84 20.31
C ASN A 19 -5.49 -1.08 19.12
N ILE A 20 -6.16 -1.09 17.96
CA ILE A 20 -5.71 -0.34 16.77
C ILE A 20 -6.02 1.14 17.01
N ASP A 21 -5.02 1.99 16.84
CA ASP A 21 -5.03 3.40 17.18
C ASP A 21 -4.61 4.32 16.01
N PHE A 22 -4.53 3.77 14.79
CA PHE A 22 -4.15 4.50 13.58
C PHE A 22 -5.18 4.31 12.47
N GLY A 23 -5.10 5.17 11.46
CA GLY A 23 -6.01 5.21 10.31
C GLY A 23 -7.07 6.29 10.44
N ALA A 24 -7.33 7.03 9.35
CA ALA A 24 -8.45 7.96 9.27
C ALA A 24 -9.11 7.97 7.88
N GLU A 25 -10.41 8.21 7.86
CA GLU A 25 -11.16 8.55 6.64
C GLU A 25 -11.13 10.07 6.42
N ILE A 26 -10.83 10.49 5.20
CA ILE A 26 -10.90 11.88 4.79
C ILE A 26 -12.12 12.08 3.88
N CYS A 27 -12.98 13.03 4.24
CA CYS A 27 -14.20 13.36 3.50
C CYS A 27 -14.16 14.80 2.97
N GLY A 28 -14.74 15.01 1.79
CA GLY A 28 -14.89 16.35 1.18
C GLY A 28 -13.66 16.86 0.44
N ALA A 29 -12.67 16.01 0.17
CA ALA A 29 -11.49 16.37 -0.62
C ALA A 29 -11.79 16.24 -2.13
N ASP A 30 -11.51 17.29 -2.90
CA ASP A 30 -11.41 17.21 -4.36
C ASP A 30 -9.96 16.86 -4.72
N LEU A 31 -9.72 15.58 -5.02
CA LEU A 31 -8.38 15.09 -5.33
C LEU A 31 -7.90 15.45 -6.74
N GLU A 32 -8.80 15.87 -7.63
CA GLU A 32 -8.42 16.38 -8.96
C GLU A 32 -7.90 17.82 -8.87
N ASN A 33 -8.32 18.58 -7.84
CA ASN A 33 -7.99 20.00 -7.68
C ASN A 33 -7.59 20.33 -6.24
N VAL A 34 -6.56 19.67 -5.71
CA VAL A 34 -6.10 19.86 -4.34
C VAL A 34 -5.49 21.25 -4.15
N SER A 35 -6.12 22.09 -3.32
CA SER A 35 -5.59 23.38 -2.89
C SER A 35 -4.45 23.24 -1.87
N GLU A 36 -3.68 24.30 -1.62
CA GLU A 36 -2.64 24.30 -0.58
C GLU A 36 -3.23 24.07 0.82
N GLU A 37 -4.39 24.67 1.09
CA GLU A 37 -5.11 24.52 2.35
C GLU A 37 -5.63 23.09 2.56
N ASP A 38 -6.20 22.48 1.51
CA ASP A 38 -6.64 21.09 1.54
C ASP A 38 -5.47 20.13 1.72
N PHE A 39 -4.37 20.37 0.99
CA PHE A 39 -3.16 19.57 1.14
C PHE A 39 -2.59 19.66 2.55
N ALA A 40 -2.61 20.83 3.19
CA ALA A 40 -2.17 20.98 4.57
C ALA A 40 -2.99 20.09 5.53
N VAL A 41 -4.31 19.98 5.34
CA VAL A 41 -5.17 19.08 6.11
C VAL A 41 -4.83 17.62 5.83
N ILE A 42 -4.73 17.23 4.56
CA ILE A 42 -4.41 15.86 4.13
C ILE A 42 -3.04 15.41 4.67
N ARG A 43 -2.02 16.26 4.56
CA ARG A 43 -0.66 15.97 5.03
C ARG A 43 -0.62 15.76 6.53
N ARG A 44 -1.28 16.65 7.29
CA ARG A 44 -1.37 16.50 8.75
C ARG A 44 -2.11 15.21 9.11
N ALA A 45 -3.25 14.94 8.48
CA ALA A 45 -4.03 13.73 8.72
C ALA A 45 -3.21 12.46 8.48
N LEU A 46 -2.44 12.40 7.38
CA LEU A 46 -1.57 11.26 7.10
C LEU A 46 -0.48 11.08 8.16
N TYR A 47 0.18 12.16 8.61
CA TYR A 47 1.25 12.04 9.59
C TYR A 47 0.76 11.72 11.00
N GLU A 48 -0.42 12.19 11.38
CA GLU A 48 -1.04 11.89 12.68
C GLU A 48 -1.68 10.50 12.73
N ASN A 49 -2.20 10.01 11.59
CA ASN A 49 -2.96 8.75 11.54
C ASN A 49 -2.24 7.62 10.79
N GLN A 50 -1.06 7.88 10.22
CA GLN A 50 -0.19 6.96 9.48
C GLN A 50 -0.76 6.41 8.15
N VAL A 51 -2.06 6.15 8.09
CA VAL A 51 -2.82 5.70 6.92
C VAL A 51 -4.08 6.57 6.81
N ILE A 52 -4.39 7.01 5.61
CA ILE A 52 -5.63 7.74 5.32
C ILE A 52 -6.37 7.11 4.15
N ILE A 53 -7.70 7.18 4.18
CA ILE A 53 -8.57 6.59 3.17
C ILE A 53 -9.49 7.68 2.60
N PHE A 54 -9.58 7.73 1.28
CA PHE A 54 -10.57 8.52 0.55
C PHE A 54 -11.58 7.57 -0.08
N LYS A 55 -12.86 7.70 0.28
CA LYS A 55 -13.93 6.90 -0.34
C LYS A 55 -14.53 7.63 -1.55
N GLY A 56 -15.19 6.87 -2.42
CA GLY A 56 -15.90 7.42 -3.59
C GLY A 56 -14.99 7.96 -4.69
N GLN A 57 -13.74 7.50 -4.76
CA GLN A 57 -12.72 7.96 -5.71
C GLN A 57 -12.58 7.02 -6.93
N GLN A 58 -13.61 6.25 -7.27
CA GLN A 58 -13.52 5.26 -8.35
C GLN A 58 -13.22 5.85 -9.74
N ASP A 59 -13.52 7.14 -9.93
CA ASP A 59 -13.33 7.87 -11.18
C ASP A 59 -12.09 8.80 -11.16
N LEU A 60 -11.27 8.71 -10.12
CA LEU A 60 -10.07 9.55 -9.97
C LEU A 60 -9.06 9.21 -11.07
N SER A 61 -8.53 10.24 -11.73
CA SER A 61 -7.57 10.06 -12.81
C SER A 61 -6.21 9.59 -12.29
N PRO A 62 -5.44 8.81 -13.07
CA PRO A 62 -4.06 8.47 -12.73
C PRO A 62 -3.19 9.71 -12.49
N LYS A 63 -3.47 10.81 -13.21
CA LYS A 63 -2.79 12.08 -13.05
C LYS A 63 -3.03 12.66 -11.65
N ALA A 64 -4.29 12.73 -11.20
CA ALA A 64 -4.62 13.25 -9.87
C ALA A 64 -4.01 12.39 -8.75
N GLN A 65 -4.05 11.07 -8.87
CA GLN A 65 -3.36 10.17 -7.93
C GLN A 65 -1.86 10.49 -7.84
N TYR A 66 -1.20 10.65 -8.99
CA TYR A 66 0.21 11.02 -9.04
C TYR A 66 0.47 12.41 -8.45
N GLU A 67 -0.33 13.42 -8.80
CA GLU A 67 -0.14 14.79 -8.35
C GLU A 67 -0.30 14.92 -6.83
N LEU A 68 -1.32 14.28 -6.24
CA LEU A 68 -1.48 14.20 -4.78
C LEU A 68 -0.23 13.60 -4.10
N THR A 69 0.27 12.50 -4.65
CA THR A 69 1.48 11.82 -4.13
C THR A 69 2.70 12.75 -4.22
N ARG A 70 2.86 13.46 -5.34
CA ARG A 70 3.95 14.40 -5.58
C ARG A 70 3.92 15.60 -4.63
N LEU A 71 2.77 16.02 -4.11
CA LEU A 71 2.71 17.12 -3.13
C LEU A 71 3.49 16.81 -1.85
N PHE A 72 3.62 15.53 -1.46
CA PHE A 72 4.42 15.11 -0.30
C PHE A 72 5.93 15.13 -0.56
N ASP A 73 6.33 14.91 -1.81
CA ASP A 73 7.71 14.99 -2.25
C ASP A 73 7.80 15.51 -3.70
N PRO A 74 7.96 16.83 -3.88
CA PRO A 74 8.03 17.43 -5.21
C PRO A 74 9.25 17.00 -6.02
N THR A 75 10.25 16.35 -5.40
CA THR A 75 11.47 15.89 -6.06
C THR A 75 11.28 14.56 -6.80
N VAL A 76 10.19 13.84 -6.54
CA VAL A 76 9.91 12.55 -7.17
C VAL A 76 9.50 12.74 -8.63
N GLN A 77 10.26 12.13 -9.54
CA GLN A 77 10.01 12.21 -10.99
C GLN A 77 9.69 10.84 -11.62
N ALA A 78 9.90 9.75 -10.89
CA ALA A 78 9.79 8.39 -11.42
C ALA A 78 9.22 7.41 -10.39
N TYR A 79 8.71 6.28 -10.88
CA TYR A 79 8.29 5.15 -10.05
C TYR A 79 9.48 4.23 -9.72
N GLY A 80 9.62 3.83 -8.45
CA GLY A 80 10.67 2.90 -8.00
C GLY A 80 12.09 3.40 -8.32
N HIS A 81 12.94 2.53 -8.91
CA HIS A 81 14.31 2.87 -9.33
C HIS A 81 14.40 3.71 -10.63
N GLY A 82 13.28 4.19 -11.18
CA GLY A 82 13.27 4.79 -12.50
C GLY A 82 13.72 3.80 -13.59
N LYS A 83 14.61 4.22 -14.50
CA LYS A 83 14.98 3.48 -15.72
C LYS A 83 16.05 2.38 -15.55
N THR A 84 16.45 2.01 -14.34
CA THR A 84 17.57 1.06 -14.15
C THR A 84 17.39 0.14 -12.96
N VAL A 85 16.76 -1.01 -13.22
CA VAL A 85 17.36 -2.36 -13.15
C VAL A 85 16.63 -3.11 -14.27
N ASP A 86 17.33 -3.92 -15.08
CA ASP A 86 16.73 -4.76 -16.13
C ASP A 86 15.36 -5.26 -15.67
N SER A 87 14.27 -4.64 -16.15
CA SER A 87 12.98 -4.69 -15.46
C SER A 87 12.52 -6.14 -15.33
N LYS A 88 12.94 -6.98 -16.28
CA LYS A 88 12.79 -8.44 -16.31
C LYS A 88 13.34 -9.19 -15.09
N LYS A 89 14.28 -8.63 -14.34
CA LYS A 89 14.89 -9.23 -13.14
C LYS A 89 14.21 -8.83 -11.83
N SER A 90 13.35 -7.80 -11.85
CA SER A 90 12.59 -7.42 -10.65
C SER A 90 11.51 -8.45 -10.37
N ILE A 91 11.42 -8.91 -9.12
CA ILE A 91 10.33 -9.79 -8.66
C ILE A 91 8.94 -9.17 -8.86
N LEU A 92 8.85 -7.84 -8.98
CA LEU A 92 7.60 -7.10 -9.17
C LEU A 92 7.22 -6.92 -10.65
N HIS A 93 8.15 -7.06 -11.57
CA HIS A 93 7.89 -6.84 -13.00
C HIS A 93 6.74 -7.65 -13.61
N PRO A 94 6.51 -8.94 -13.26
CA PRO A 94 5.34 -9.64 -13.78
C PRO A 94 4.01 -9.06 -13.27
N ASP A 95 4.03 -8.33 -12.14
CA ASP A 95 2.82 -7.94 -11.41
C ASP A 95 2.38 -6.50 -11.73
N LEU A 96 3.28 -5.67 -12.31
CA LEU A 96 3.03 -4.25 -12.62
C LEU A 96 2.80 -4.02 -14.12
N LYS A 97 1.82 -3.17 -14.47
CA LYS A 97 1.65 -2.63 -15.83
C LYS A 97 1.65 -1.11 -15.80
N THR A 98 2.58 -0.48 -16.51
CA THR A 98 2.73 0.99 -16.52
C THR A 98 1.66 1.66 -17.39
N ILE A 99 0.98 2.67 -16.86
CA ILE A 99 0.02 3.47 -17.63
C ILE A 99 0.76 4.34 -18.66
N PRO A 100 0.51 4.19 -19.98
CA PRO A 100 1.30 4.88 -21.00
C PRO A 100 1.28 6.41 -20.93
N HIS A 101 0.13 7.00 -20.57
CA HIS A 101 -0.04 8.46 -20.50
C HIS A 101 0.33 9.05 -19.13
N GLN A 102 0.52 8.21 -18.11
CA GLN A 102 0.98 8.59 -16.77
C GLN A 102 1.94 7.51 -16.19
N PRO A 103 3.21 7.44 -16.67
CA PRO A 103 4.11 6.33 -16.35
C PRO A 103 4.51 6.17 -14.87
N GLN A 104 4.24 7.18 -14.04
CA GLN A 104 4.45 7.13 -12.60
C GLN A 104 3.40 6.26 -11.89
N VAL A 105 2.30 5.91 -12.57
CA VAL A 105 1.23 5.07 -12.04
C VAL A 105 1.32 3.67 -12.66
N GLN A 106 1.24 2.67 -11.79
CA GLN A 106 1.26 1.26 -12.14
C GLN A 106 -0.10 0.64 -11.86
N VAL A 107 -0.54 -0.24 -12.76
CA VAL A 107 -1.74 -1.05 -12.62
C VAL A 107 -1.33 -2.41 -12.08
N ILE A 108 -1.99 -2.80 -10.99
CA ILE A 108 -1.86 -4.11 -10.36
C ILE A 108 -3.23 -4.77 -10.30
N GLY A 109 -3.26 -6.10 -10.30
CA GLY A 109 -4.52 -6.84 -10.23
C GLY A 109 -4.36 -8.31 -10.55
N ASN A 110 -5.45 -8.96 -10.95
CA ASN A 110 -5.44 -10.39 -11.29
C ASN A 110 -6.33 -10.67 -12.49
N GLY A 111 -5.84 -11.47 -13.43
CA GLY A 111 -6.61 -11.94 -14.57
C GLY A 111 -6.56 -11.02 -15.80
N PRO A 112 -7.31 -11.37 -16.87
CA PRO A 112 -7.31 -10.62 -18.12
C PRO A 112 -8.06 -9.28 -17.98
N VAL A 113 -7.52 -8.24 -18.62
CA VAL A 113 -8.12 -6.91 -18.74
C VAL A 113 -8.06 -6.48 -20.21
N THR A 114 -9.23 -6.31 -20.82
CA THR A 114 -9.35 -5.95 -22.25
C THR A 114 -8.80 -4.56 -22.53
N SER A 115 -9.16 -3.57 -21.71
CA SER A 115 -8.58 -2.23 -21.81
C SER A 115 -8.67 -1.48 -20.49
N PHE A 116 -7.64 -0.69 -20.19
CA PHE A 116 -7.62 0.21 -19.03
C PHE A 116 -6.55 1.28 -19.23
N GLU A 117 -6.91 2.57 -19.17
CA GLU A 117 -5.95 3.69 -19.20
C GLU A 117 -4.93 3.64 -20.35
N GLY A 118 -5.37 3.22 -21.55
CA GLY A 118 -4.52 3.07 -22.73
C GLY A 118 -3.80 1.72 -22.86
N LEU A 119 -3.83 0.88 -21.83
CA LEU A 119 -3.43 -0.53 -21.92
C LEU A 119 -4.51 -1.33 -22.65
N LYS A 120 -4.10 -2.35 -23.42
CA LYS A 120 -4.99 -3.26 -24.15
C LYS A 120 -4.54 -4.70 -24.01
N ASP A 121 -5.50 -5.61 -23.86
CA ASP A 121 -5.33 -7.06 -23.83
C ASP A 121 -4.20 -7.52 -22.88
N ILE A 122 -4.16 -6.93 -21.68
CA ILE A 122 -3.16 -7.27 -20.66
C ILE A 122 -3.69 -8.40 -19.77
N VAL A 123 -2.76 -9.18 -19.21
CA VAL A 123 -3.05 -10.11 -18.12
C VAL A 123 -2.30 -9.62 -16.89
N LEU A 124 -3.07 -9.28 -15.85
CA LEU A 124 -2.55 -8.91 -14.54
C LEU A 124 -2.31 -10.16 -13.70
N LYS A 125 -1.26 -10.13 -12.89
CA LYS A 125 -0.90 -11.22 -11.99
C LYS A 125 -0.87 -10.70 -10.56
N HIS A 126 -1.63 -11.35 -9.69
CA HIS A 126 -1.57 -11.02 -8.27
C HIS A 126 -0.52 -11.89 -7.58
N PRO A 127 0.31 -11.30 -6.70
CA PRO A 127 1.24 -12.08 -5.88
C PRO A 127 0.52 -13.12 -5.04
N HIS A 128 1.18 -14.24 -4.77
CA HIS A 128 0.55 -15.38 -4.10
C HIS A 128 1.49 -15.95 -3.03
N HIS A 129 0.97 -16.28 -1.84
CA HIS A 129 1.79 -16.74 -0.70
C HIS A 129 2.75 -17.89 -1.07
N LYS A 130 2.29 -18.85 -1.87
CA LYS A 130 3.08 -20.00 -2.35
C LYS A 130 4.41 -19.67 -3.05
N THR A 131 4.59 -18.44 -3.56
CA THR A 131 5.84 -18.05 -4.24
C THR A 131 6.85 -17.40 -3.29
N PHE A 132 6.46 -17.14 -2.03
CA PHE A 132 7.30 -16.46 -1.06
C PHE A 132 7.54 -17.28 0.21
N HIS A 133 6.54 -18.07 0.63
CA HIS A 133 6.63 -18.91 1.82
C HIS A 133 7.35 -20.23 1.52
N ARG A 134 8.19 -20.69 2.46
CA ARG A 134 8.87 -22.00 2.37
C ARG A 134 7.86 -23.14 2.20
N ASP A 135 6.85 -23.15 3.07
CA ASP A 135 5.80 -24.17 3.08
C ASP A 135 4.51 -23.55 2.56
N ALA A 136 4.00 -24.01 1.42
CA ALA A 136 2.75 -23.52 0.87
C ALA A 136 1.54 -24.11 1.61
N ILE A 137 0.41 -23.38 1.60
CA ILE A 137 -0.89 -23.96 1.97
C ILE A 137 -1.18 -25.17 1.06
N PRO A 138 -1.67 -26.30 1.60
CA PRO A 138 -2.04 -27.46 0.80
C PRO A 138 -3.03 -27.10 -0.32
N PRO A 139 -2.90 -27.66 -1.53
CA PRO A 139 -3.79 -27.33 -2.65
C PRO A 139 -5.29 -27.49 -2.37
N ALA A 140 -5.66 -28.42 -1.48
CA ALA A 140 -7.04 -28.65 -1.06
C ALA A 140 -7.65 -27.46 -0.28
N GLU A 141 -6.82 -26.62 0.35
CA GLU A 141 -7.24 -25.50 1.20
C GLU A 141 -6.97 -24.13 0.57
N ASP A 142 -6.13 -24.06 -0.46
CA ASP A 142 -5.62 -22.82 -1.10
C ASP A 142 -6.73 -21.92 -1.67
N ARG A 143 -7.88 -22.48 -2.02
CA ARG A 143 -9.04 -21.71 -2.50
C ARG A 143 -9.67 -20.85 -1.40
N GLU A 144 -9.61 -21.30 -0.15
CA GLU A 144 -10.32 -20.68 0.97
C GLU A 144 -9.36 -20.06 1.99
N THR A 145 -8.08 -20.40 1.90
CA THR A 145 -7.07 -20.03 2.89
C THR A 145 -5.89 -19.33 2.23
N THR A 146 -5.39 -18.27 2.87
CA THR A 146 -4.20 -17.54 2.44
C THR A 146 -3.28 -17.24 3.64
N ARG A 147 -2.13 -16.66 3.35
CA ARG A 147 -1.23 -16.01 4.32
C ARG A 147 -0.94 -14.59 3.86
N PHE A 148 -0.41 -13.75 4.75
CA PHE A 148 0.24 -12.52 4.31
C PHE A 148 1.31 -12.86 3.27
N TYR A 149 1.24 -12.27 2.08
CA TYR A 149 2.21 -12.56 1.02
C TYR A 149 3.63 -12.24 1.50
N ARG A 150 3.85 -11.00 1.94
CA ARG A 150 5.07 -10.53 2.63
C ARG A 150 4.77 -9.23 3.38
N TRP A 151 5.51 -8.97 4.45
CA TRP A 151 5.58 -7.64 5.09
C TRP A 151 6.74 -6.85 4.52
N HIS A 152 6.52 -5.59 4.15
CA HIS A 152 7.57 -4.74 3.61
C HIS A 152 7.25 -3.25 3.79
N ILE A 153 8.29 -2.43 3.67
CA ILE A 153 8.19 -1.00 3.39
C ILE A 153 8.47 -0.84 1.90
N ASP A 154 7.62 -0.08 1.21
CA ASP A 154 7.78 0.14 -0.23
C ASP A 154 9.16 0.71 -0.54
N ALA A 155 9.79 0.17 -1.58
CA ALA A 155 11.03 0.68 -2.13
C ALA A 155 12.12 1.02 -1.07
N ALA A 156 12.23 0.19 -0.03
CA ALA A 156 13.42 0.16 0.82
C ALA A 156 14.57 -0.54 0.06
N LEU A 157 15.27 0.27 -0.74
CA LEU A 157 16.18 -0.17 -1.81
C LEU A 157 17.61 0.24 -1.51
N TYR A 158 18.57 -0.42 -2.17
CA TYR A 158 19.96 0.03 -2.16
C TYR A 158 20.10 1.36 -2.90
N ASP A 159 20.96 2.26 -2.39
CA ASP A 159 21.25 3.61 -2.91
C ASP A 159 20.06 4.59 -3.04
N LEU A 160 18.85 4.19 -2.66
CA LEU A 160 17.66 5.04 -2.71
C LEU A 160 17.00 5.14 -1.34
N ASN A 161 16.60 6.36 -0.98
CA ASN A 161 15.73 6.55 0.17
C ASN A 161 14.33 5.98 -0.14
N PRO A 162 13.68 5.32 0.83
CA PRO A 162 12.29 4.93 0.67
C PRO A 162 11.39 6.14 0.34
N PRO A 163 10.31 5.94 -0.44
CA PRO A 163 9.33 6.98 -0.71
C PRO A 163 8.73 7.48 0.60
N ARG A 164 8.44 8.79 0.66
CA ARG A 164 7.79 9.39 1.84
C ARG A 164 6.38 8.86 2.03
N VAL A 165 5.67 8.62 0.93
CA VAL A 165 4.29 8.15 0.90
C VAL A 165 4.08 7.26 -0.33
N THR A 166 3.13 6.32 -0.23
CA THR A 166 2.59 5.56 -1.36
C THR A 166 1.09 5.80 -1.44
N SER A 167 0.56 6.02 -2.64
CA SER A 167 -0.89 6.02 -2.89
C SER A 167 -1.31 4.73 -3.60
N LEU A 168 -2.43 4.15 -3.16
CA LEU A 168 -3.04 2.99 -3.80
C LEU A 168 -4.52 3.29 -4.05
N MET A 169 -4.96 3.10 -5.30
CA MET A 169 -6.34 3.32 -5.71
C MET A 169 -7.02 1.99 -6.04
N ALA A 170 -8.20 1.78 -5.48
CA ALA A 170 -9.03 0.62 -5.80
C ALA A 170 -9.96 0.93 -6.97
N VAL A 171 -9.65 0.39 -8.15
CA VAL A 171 -10.47 0.54 -9.38
C VAL A 171 -11.58 -0.51 -9.43
N GLN A 172 -11.22 -1.78 -9.25
CA GLN A 172 -12.15 -2.90 -9.26
C GLN A 172 -11.83 -3.86 -8.14
N VAL A 173 -12.76 -4.02 -7.20
CA VAL A 173 -12.61 -4.86 -6.01
C VAL A 173 -13.49 -6.12 -6.14
N PRO A 174 -12.98 -7.32 -5.79
CA PRO A 174 -13.82 -8.53 -5.71
C PRO A 174 -14.95 -8.32 -4.70
N LYS A 175 -16.20 -8.44 -5.13
CA LYS A 175 -17.33 -7.89 -4.37
C LYS A 175 -17.78 -8.71 -3.16
N THR A 176 -17.43 -10.00 -3.05
CA THR A 176 -18.23 -10.90 -2.18
C THR A 176 -17.51 -12.11 -1.57
N GLU A 177 -16.23 -12.33 -1.85
CA GLU A 177 -15.57 -13.56 -1.38
C GLU A 177 -14.61 -13.25 -0.23
N TYR A 178 -14.83 -13.92 0.90
CA TYR A 178 -13.92 -13.92 2.04
C TYR A 178 -13.00 -15.14 1.99
N GLN A 179 -11.83 -15.00 2.59
CA GLN A 179 -10.86 -16.07 2.79
C GLN A 179 -10.36 -16.06 4.24
N ASN A 180 -9.86 -17.21 4.69
CA ASN A 180 -9.21 -17.37 5.97
C ASN A 180 -7.73 -17.02 5.82
N LEU A 181 -7.28 -15.96 6.47
CA LEU A 181 -5.87 -15.67 6.61
C LEU A 181 -5.34 -16.42 7.83
N ARG A 182 -4.30 -17.25 7.65
CA ARG A 182 -3.60 -17.93 8.74
C ARG A 182 -2.28 -17.23 9.05
N TYR A 183 -1.98 -17.11 10.34
CA TYR A 183 -0.67 -16.63 10.79
C TYR A 183 0.40 -17.73 10.68
N ASP A 184 0.03 -18.98 10.98
CA ASP A 184 0.88 -20.17 10.91
C ASP A 184 2.24 -20.01 11.65
N ASP A 185 2.25 -19.22 12.72
CA ASP A 185 3.37 -19.00 13.63
C ASP A 185 3.33 -19.88 14.90
N GLY A 186 2.45 -20.89 14.90
CA GLY A 186 2.23 -21.80 16.02
C GLY A 186 1.13 -21.36 17.00
N THR A 187 0.60 -20.14 16.88
CA THR A 187 -0.51 -19.65 17.73
C THR A 187 -1.86 -20.27 17.37
N GLY A 188 -2.02 -20.73 16.12
CA GLY A 188 -3.29 -21.16 15.57
C GLY A 188 -4.24 -20.00 15.21
N GLU A 189 -3.76 -18.75 15.27
CA GLU A 189 -4.58 -17.58 14.98
C GLU A 189 -4.97 -17.51 13.49
N THR A 190 -6.21 -17.07 13.27
CA THR A 190 -6.77 -16.85 11.93
C THR A 190 -7.60 -15.58 11.88
N LEU A 191 -7.68 -14.98 10.71
CA LEU A 191 -8.48 -13.78 10.44
C LEU A 191 -9.35 -13.99 9.21
N ARG A 192 -10.64 -13.68 9.30
CA ARG A 192 -11.55 -13.69 8.15
C ARG A 192 -11.45 -12.35 7.41
N VAL A 193 -10.94 -12.36 6.17
CA VAL A 193 -10.70 -11.14 5.38
C VAL A 193 -11.37 -11.21 4.01
N PRO A 194 -11.85 -10.07 3.47
CA PRO A 194 -12.20 -9.99 2.05
C PRO A 194 -11.01 -10.37 1.16
N ARG A 195 -11.26 -11.01 0.02
CA ARG A 195 -10.20 -11.28 -0.96
C ARG A 195 -9.60 -9.99 -1.49
N GLY A 196 -8.27 -9.99 -1.66
CA GLY A 196 -7.53 -8.81 -2.09
C GLY A 196 -7.35 -7.74 -1.02
N SER A 197 -7.59 -8.07 0.26
CA SER A 197 -7.34 -7.14 1.37
C SER A 197 -5.86 -6.75 1.46
N THR A 198 -5.61 -5.46 1.67
CA THR A 198 -4.30 -4.93 2.06
C THR A 198 -4.27 -4.75 3.58
N ALA A 199 -3.20 -5.20 4.21
CA ALA A 199 -2.99 -5.01 5.64
C ALA A 199 -1.84 -4.02 5.91
N PHE A 200 -2.01 -3.24 6.96
CA PHE A 200 -1.01 -2.28 7.44
C PHE A 200 -0.71 -2.56 8.92
N VAL A 201 0.52 -2.27 9.34
CA VAL A 201 0.94 -2.34 10.75
C VAL A 201 1.61 -1.02 11.14
N SER A 202 1.40 -0.59 12.38
CA SER A 202 2.03 0.61 12.92
C SER A 202 3.43 0.30 13.43
N SER A 203 4.45 0.79 12.74
CA SER A 203 5.85 0.68 13.18
C SER A 203 6.10 1.42 14.50
N TYR A 204 5.35 2.49 14.77
CA TYR A 204 5.38 3.22 16.04
C TYR A 204 4.94 2.31 17.17
N ARG A 205 3.77 1.66 17.03
CA ARG A 205 3.27 0.70 18.02
C ARG A 205 4.21 -0.48 18.18
N MET A 206 4.73 -1.04 17.09
CA MET A 206 5.70 -2.14 17.14
C MET A 206 6.94 -1.75 17.93
N TYR A 207 7.50 -0.55 17.69
CA TYR A 207 8.65 -0.05 18.43
C TYR A 207 8.32 0.19 19.91
N ASP A 208 7.15 0.75 20.21
CA ASP A 208 6.74 1.03 21.59
C ASP A 208 6.58 -0.23 22.45
N LEU A 209 6.14 -1.33 21.83
CA LEU A 209 5.99 -2.64 22.46
C LEU A 209 7.33 -3.34 22.77
N LEU A 210 8.44 -2.90 22.18
CA LEU A 210 9.77 -3.47 22.44
C LEU A 210 10.22 -3.23 23.89
N SER A 211 10.99 -4.18 24.43
CA SER A 211 11.66 -4.00 25.72
C SER A 211 12.70 -2.86 25.63
N PRO A 212 13.14 -2.28 26.76
CA PRO A 212 14.20 -1.27 26.74
C PRO A 212 15.49 -1.76 26.06
N ALA A 213 15.85 -3.03 26.23
CA ALA A 213 17.02 -3.64 25.60
C ALA A 213 16.83 -3.76 24.07
N ASP A 214 15.65 -4.20 23.62
CA ASP A 214 15.36 -4.30 22.18
C ASP A 214 15.27 -2.92 21.50
N LYS A 215 14.78 -1.90 22.21
CA LYS A 215 14.78 -0.51 21.72
C LYS A 215 16.21 0.02 21.54
N GLU A 216 17.12 -0.30 22.44
CA GLU A 216 18.55 0.04 22.30
C GLU A 216 19.17 -0.69 21.10
N PHE A 217 18.93 -2.00 20.99
CA PHE A 217 19.39 -2.81 19.87
C PHE A 217 18.89 -2.28 18.52
N ALA A 218 17.59 -1.98 18.40
CA ALA A 218 16.99 -1.46 17.17
C ALA A 218 17.58 -0.09 16.77
N ARG A 219 17.80 0.82 17.73
CA ARG A 219 18.37 2.15 17.46
C ARG A 219 19.84 2.13 17.06
N THR A 220 20.57 1.10 17.46
CA THR A 220 22.01 0.96 17.21
C THR A 220 22.33 0.04 16.03
N THR A 221 21.35 -0.73 15.56
CA THR A 221 21.48 -1.58 14.38
C THR A 221 21.42 -0.77 13.09
N ARG A 222 22.27 -1.11 12.13
CA ARG A 222 22.21 -0.62 10.75
C ARG A 222 21.88 -1.77 9.82
N VAL A 223 20.97 -1.53 8.89
CA VAL A 223 20.57 -2.49 7.86
C VAL A 223 21.01 -1.95 6.50
N GLN A 224 21.67 -2.78 5.71
CA GLN A 224 21.99 -2.50 4.32
C GLN A 224 21.09 -3.36 3.44
N TYR A 225 20.27 -2.71 2.60
CA TYR A 225 19.45 -3.40 1.61
C TYR A 225 20.32 -3.95 0.48
N ALA A 226 19.93 -5.10 -0.07
CA ALA A 226 20.64 -5.70 -1.20
C ALA A 226 20.47 -4.85 -2.48
N PRO A 227 21.49 -4.76 -3.34
CA PRO A 227 21.42 -4.01 -4.61
C PRO A 227 20.40 -4.56 -5.61
N HIS A 228 19.92 -5.80 -5.40
CA HIS A 228 18.94 -6.48 -6.26
C HIS A 228 17.86 -7.14 -5.40
N PRO A 229 16.76 -6.43 -5.10
CA PRO A 229 15.63 -6.95 -4.33
C PRO A 229 14.63 -7.79 -5.16
#